data_AF-A0A6L8V3Q4-F1
#
_entry.id   AF-A0A6L8V3Q4-F1
#
_cell.length_a   1.000
_cell.length_b   1.000
_cell.length_c   1.000
_cell.angle_alpha   90.00
_cell.angle_beta   90.00
_cell.angle_gamma   90.00
#
_symmetry.space_group_name_H-M   'P 1'
#
loop_
_entity.id
_entity.type
_entity.pdbx_description
1 polymer ?
#
loop_
_entity_poly.entity_id
_entity_poly.type
_entity_poly.pdbx_seq_one_letter_code
_entity_poly.pdbx_strand_id
1 'polypeptide(L)'
;MRRRFSPVEIAIGVLIAIGLLVNLPSFFIPILVLGLIFLLYKFPPSRWKKPSIGRGPSKPKRKNAKFRVINGTKDSEPDDFPKYH
;
A
#
# COMPACT_ATOMS: atom_id res chain seq x y z
N MET A 1 -40.85 -35.73 -27.87
CA MET A 1 -42.05 -35.61 -27.01
C MET A 1 -42.15 -34.19 -26.49
N ARG A 2 -43.14 -33.39 -26.92
CA ARG A 2 -43.37 -32.04 -26.38
C ARG A 2 -44.03 -32.17 -25.00
N ARG A 3 -43.27 -31.93 -23.92
CA ARG A 3 -43.85 -31.78 -22.58
C ARG A 3 -44.72 -30.52 -22.58
N ARG A 4 -45.98 -30.65 -22.18
CA ARG A 4 -46.87 -29.52 -21.93
C ARG A 4 -46.81 -29.25 -20.43
N PHE A 5 -46.33 -28.08 -20.05
CA PHE A 5 -46.32 -27.69 -18.64
C PHE A 5 -47.76 -27.40 -18.19
N SER A 6 -48.12 -27.88 -17.02
CA SER A 6 -49.41 -27.55 -16.42
C SER A 6 -49.41 -26.10 -15.91
N PRO A 7 -50.56 -25.42 -15.84
CA PRO A 7 -50.65 -24.08 -15.24
C PRO A 7 -50.10 -24.03 -13.81
N VAL A 8 -50.24 -25.13 -13.06
CA VAL A 8 -49.73 -25.28 -11.70
C VAL A 8 -48.20 -25.31 -11.67
N GLU A 9 -47.56 -26.10 -12.56
CA GLU A 9 -46.10 -26.12 -12.67
C GLU A 9 -45.54 -24.74 -13.02
N ILE A 10 -46.21 -24.01 -13.92
CA ILE A 10 -45.80 -22.65 -14.29
C ILE A 10 -45.92 -21.73 -13.08
N ALA A 11 -47.04 -21.78 -12.34
CA ALA A 11 -47.24 -20.97 -11.14
C ALA A 11 -46.17 -21.22 -10.06
N ILE A 12 -45.85 -22.50 -9.81
CA ILE A 12 -44.79 -22.89 -8.87
C ILE A 12 -43.42 -22.38 -9.35
N GLY A 13 -43.10 -22.55 -10.63
CA GLY A 13 -41.84 -22.06 -11.20
C GLY A 13 -41.69 -20.54 -11.08
N VAL A 14 -42.77 -19.79 -11.32
CA VAL A 14 -42.79 -18.33 -11.17
C VAL A 14 -42.60 -17.92 -9.71
N LEU A 15 -43.27 -18.57 -8.77
CA LEU A 15 -43.11 -18.29 -7.33
C LEU A 15 -41.68 -18.54 -6.86
N ILE A 16 -41.05 -19.64 -7.28
CA ILE A 16 -39.65 -19.94 -6.97
C ILE A 16 -38.73 -18.87 -7.58
N ALA A 17 -38.95 -18.50 -8.85
CA ALA A 17 -38.14 -17.48 -9.51
C ALA A 17 -38.22 -16.12 -8.78
N ILE A 18 -39.44 -15.70 -8.39
CA ILE A 18 -39.65 -14.47 -7.62
C ILE A 18 -38.97 -14.57 -6.24
N GLY A 19 -39.14 -15.70 -5.53
CA GLY A 19 -38.51 -15.91 -4.23
C GLY A 19 -36.98 -15.81 -4.29
N LEU A 20 -36.36 -16.35 -5.35
CA LEU A 20 -34.92 -16.22 -5.59
C LEU A 20 -34.53 -14.79 -5.95
N LEU A 21 -35.28 -14.13 -6.83
CA LEU A 21 -35.02 -12.74 -7.24
C LEU A 21 -35.10 -11.76 -6.06
N VAL A 22 -36.06 -11.95 -5.15
CA VAL A 22 -36.23 -11.10 -3.96
C VAL A 22 -35.12 -11.32 -2.94
N ASN A 23 -34.60 -12.55 -2.82
CA ASN A 23 -33.52 -12.88 -1.88
C ASN A 23 -32.10 -12.71 -2.48
N LEU A 24 -31.96 -12.60 -3.80
CA LEU A 24 -30.66 -12.42 -4.47
C LEU A 24 -29.81 -11.27 -3.88
N PRO A 25 -30.38 -10.09 -3.54
CA PRO A 25 -29.63 -9.00 -2.94
C PRO A 25 -29.03 -9.34 -1.57
N SER A 26 -29.65 -10.24 -0.80
CA SER A 26 -29.13 -10.63 0.53
C SER A 26 -27.85 -11.48 0.41
N PHE A 27 -27.71 -12.24 -0.68
CA PHE A 27 -26.48 -12.97 -1.02
C PHE A 27 -25.43 -12.09 -1.72
N PHE A 28 -25.85 -10.99 -2.33
CA PHE A 28 -24.93 -10.09 -3.02
C PHE A 28 -23.95 -9.41 -2.06
N ILE A 29 -24.42 -8.98 -0.88
CA ILE A 29 -23.58 -8.33 0.14
C ILE A 29 -22.40 -9.22 0.58
N PRO A 30 -22.59 -10.47 1.06
CA PRO A 30 -21.47 -11.32 1.47
C PRO A 30 -20.52 -11.66 0.31
N ILE A 31 -21.04 -11.89 -0.90
CA ILE A 31 -20.22 -12.12 -2.10
C ILE A 31 -19.37 -10.89 -2.41
N LEU A 32 -19.97 -9.70 -2.37
CA LEU A 32 -19.28 -8.43 -2.63
C LEU A 32 -18.22 -8.15 -1.57
N VAL A 33 -18.52 -8.39 -0.29
CA VAL A 33 -17.55 -8.24 0.81
C VAL A 33 -16.36 -9.17 0.60
N LEU A 34 -16.60 -10.45 0.31
CA LEU A 34 -15.54 -11.43 0.08
C LEU A 34 -14.71 -11.06 -1.16
N GLY A 35 -15.37 -10.62 -2.23
CA GLY A 35 -14.72 -10.11 -3.44
C GLY A 35 -13.88 -8.86 -3.19
N LEU A 36 -14.37 -7.92 -2.37
CA LEU A 36 -13.65 -6.70 -2.01
C LEU A 36 -12.42 -7.01 -1.14
N ILE A 37 -12.56 -7.91 -0.17
CA ILE A 37 -11.44 -8.40 0.64
C ILE A 37 -10.39 -9.06 -0.26
N PHE A 38 -10.81 -9.95 -1.15
CA PHE A 38 -9.90 -10.61 -2.09
C PHE A 38 -9.21 -9.61 -3.03
N LEU A 39 -9.96 -8.62 -3.54
CA LEU A 39 -9.42 -7.58 -4.40
C LEU A 39 -8.36 -6.76 -3.68
N LEU A 40 -8.63 -6.33 -2.44
CA LEU A 40 -7.67 -5.57 -1.64
C LEU A 40 -6.49 -6.44 -1.16
N TYR A 41 -6.69 -7.74 -0.94
CA TYR A 41 -5.61 -8.67 -0.65
C TYR A 41 -4.68 -8.86 -1.86
N LYS A 42 -5.26 -9.07 -3.05
CA LYS A 42 -4.52 -9.28 -4.30
C LYS A 42 -3.85 -7.99 -4.79
N PHE A 43 -4.54 -6.86 -4.64
CA PHE A 43 -4.09 -5.53 -5.04
C PHE A 43 -4.14 -4.61 -3.82
N PRO A 44 -3.17 -4.75 -2.89
CA PRO A 44 -3.12 -3.90 -1.72
C PRO A 44 -3.02 -2.43 -2.15
N PRO A 45 -3.89 -1.55 -1.63
CA PRO A 45 -3.92 -0.17 -2.03
C PRO A 45 -2.56 0.49 -1.74
N SER A 46 -2.06 1.27 -2.70
CA SER A 46 -0.74 1.89 -2.63
C SER A 46 -0.56 2.80 -1.41
N ARG A 47 -1.65 3.32 -0.83
CA ARG A 47 -1.66 4.12 0.40
C ARG A 47 -1.22 3.36 1.64
N TRP A 48 -1.28 2.02 1.63
CA TRP A 48 -0.82 1.18 2.75
C TRP A 48 0.60 0.68 2.56
N LYS A 49 1.23 0.98 1.42
CA LYS A 49 2.67 0.77 1.28
C LYS A 49 3.33 1.73 2.26
N LYS A 50 3.92 1.18 3.33
CA LYS A 50 4.80 1.95 4.21
C LYS A 50 5.78 2.69 3.31
N PRO A 51 5.98 4.01 3.49
CA PRO A 51 7.03 4.69 2.76
C PRO A 51 8.29 3.86 3.00
N SER A 52 8.92 3.38 1.92
CA SER A 52 10.24 2.81 2.04
C SER A 52 11.09 3.96 2.56
N ILE A 53 11.36 3.96 3.87
CA ILE A 53 12.44 4.72 4.43
C ILE A 53 13.66 4.20 3.69
N GLY A 54 14.03 4.91 2.63
CA GLY A 54 15.24 4.64 1.88
C GLY A 54 16.36 4.69 2.90
N ARG A 55 16.81 3.51 3.33
CA ARG A 55 18.00 3.38 4.17
C ARG A 55 19.19 3.66 3.28
N GLY A 56 19.46 4.93 3.13
CA GLY A 56 20.71 5.43 2.63
C GLY A 56 20.84 6.85 3.15
N PRO A 57 21.87 7.20 3.93
CA PRO A 57 22.14 8.61 4.17
C PRO A 57 22.23 9.27 2.79
N SER A 58 21.46 10.33 2.54
CA SER A 58 21.64 11.11 1.33
C SER A 58 23.12 11.48 1.30
N LYS A 59 23.89 10.90 0.37
CA LYS A 59 25.34 11.09 0.32
C LYS A 59 25.59 12.59 0.46
N PRO A 60 26.27 13.06 1.52
CA PRO A 60 26.57 14.48 1.62
C PRO A 60 27.35 14.84 0.37
N LYS A 61 26.88 15.87 -0.36
CA LYS A 61 27.54 16.39 -1.56
C LYS A 61 28.99 16.70 -1.18
N ARG A 62 29.91 15.78 -1.49
CA ARG A 62 31.35 16.00 -1.27
C ARG A 62 31.74 17.14 -2.19
N LYS A 63 32.08 18.29 -1.61
CA LYS A 63 32.65 19.40 -2.36
C LYS A 63 34.06 18.95 -2.78
N ASN A 64 34.37 19.02 -4.07
CA ASN A 64 35.73 18.79 -4.57
C ASN A 64 36.62 19.95 -4.09
N ALA A 65 37.11 19.86 -2.86
CA ALA A 65 38.10 20.79 -2.34
C ALA A 65 39.49 20.31 -2.78
N LYS A 66 40.25 21.19 -3.42
CA LYS A 66 41.67 20.95 -3.73
C LYS A 66 42.44 20.91 -2.41
N PHE A 67 43.34 19.95 -2.27
CA PHE A 67 44.28 19.92 -1.14
C PHE A 67 45.10 21.22 -1.13
N ARG A 68 45.10 21.91 0.01
CA ARG A 68 45.91 23.12 0.24
C ARG A 68 46.78 22.83 1.45
N VAL A 69 48.08 23.10 1.32
CA VAL A 69 49.00 23.02 2.45
C VAL A 69 48.61 24.11 3.43
N ILE A 70 48.17 23.71 4.62
CA ILE A 70 47.92 24.63 5.73
C ILE A 70 49.29 24.87 6.36
N ASN A 71 49.77 26.11 6.29
CA ASN A 71 50.97 26.49 7.02
C ASN A 71 50.65 26.39 8.51
N GLY A 72 51.38 25.55 9.24
CA GLY A 72 51.19 25.40 10.68
C GLY A 72 51.52 26.70 11.40
N THR A 73 50.72 27.07 12.39
CA THR A 73 50.91 28.25 13.26
C THR A 73 52.00 28.04 14.32
N LYS A 74 52.96 27.15 14.05
CA LYS A 74 53.93 26.62 15.04
C LYS A 74 54.73 27.72 15.76
N ASP A 75 54.93 28.85 15.10
CA ASP A 75 55.73 29.97 15.59
C ASP A 75 54.97 31.31 15.58
N SER A 76 53.65 31.30 15.37
CA SER A 76 52.89 32.54 15.10
C SER A 76 52.47 33.28 16.37
N GLU A 77 52.07 32.58 17.43
CA GLU A 77 51.72 33.20 18.73
C GLU A 77 51.99 32.21 19.89
N PRO A 78 52.71 32.61 20.96
CA PRO A 78 52.99 31.76 22.13
C PRO A 78 51.76 31.47 23.01
N ASP A 79 50.62 32.12 22.73
CA ASP A 79 49.38 31.97 23.50
C ASP A 79 48.39 30.94 22.88
N ASP A 80 48.71 30.36 21.72
CA ASP A 80 47.85 29.44 20.96
C ASP A 80 48.14 27.95 21.28
N PHE A 81 48.57 27.66 22.51
CA PHE A 81 48.71 26.29 23.01
C PHE A 81 47.52 25.91 23.89
N PRO A 82 46.91 24.72 23.71
CA PRO A 82 45.81 24.29 24.54
C PRO A 82 46.26 24.19 26.00
N LYS A 83 45.54 24.86 26.89
CA LYS A 83 45.81 24.82 28.32
C LYS A 83 45.51 23.41 28.85
N TYR A 84 46.55 22.68 29.23
CA TYR A 84 46.40 21.39 29.89
C TYR A 84 45.75 21.62 31.26
N HIS A 85 44.68 20.87 31.52
CA HIS A 85 44.06 20.74 32.85
C HIS A 85 44.53 19.45 33.50
#